data_AF-A0AAJ0LIP7-F1
#
_entry.id   AF-A0AAJ0LIP7-F1
#
_cell.length_a   1.000
_cell.length_b   1.000
_cell.length_c   1.000
_cell.angle_alpha   90.00
_cell.angle_beta   90.00
_cell.angle_gamma   90.00
#
_symmetry.space_group_name_H-M   'P 1'
#
loop_
_entity.id
_entity.type
_entity.pdbx_description
1 polymer ?
#
loop_
_entity_poly.entity_id
_entity_poly.type
_entity_poly.pdbx_seq_one_letter_code
_entity_poly.pdbx_strand_id
1 'polypeptide(L)'
;MAGQFQPETPDMRPETVDFSAPSANLLADRMRFLANPELLADAFEFCQPAGFNAQEWAEQALVLEGSLKEGRPIPLDDRNVALLVESLEGNRVIGQAGKRRPQLIELARQVAFQLEPHAGRRVVPEVD
;
A
#
# COMPACT_ATOMS: atom_id res chain seq x y z
N MET A 1 -48.29 20.57 -2.31
CA MET A 1 -47.14 20.06 -1.54
C MET A 1 -46.91 18.62 -1.91
N ALA A 2 -45.70 18.30 -2.35
CA ALA A 2 -44.98 17.01 -2.22
C ALA A 2 -43.96 16.94 -3.36
N GLY A 3 -42.85 17.66 -3.20
CA GLY A 3 -41.66 17.45 -4.03
C GLY A 3 -41.12 16.06 -3.72
N GLN A 4 -40.97 15.24 -4.75
CA GLN A 4 -40.32 13.95 -4.65
C GLN A 4 -38.83 14.20 -4.41
N PHE A 5 -38.38 14.00 -3.17
CA PHE A 5 -36.96 13.88 -2.87
C PHE A 5 -36.47 12.55 -3.46
N GLN A 6 -35.74 12.62 -4.57
CA GLN A 6 -34.90 11.51 -4.97
C GLN A 6 -33.75 11.44 -3.96
N PRO A 7 -33.47 10.28 -3.34
CA PRO A 7 -32.28 10.15 -2.53
C PRO A 7 -31.06 10.29 -3.46
N GLU A 8 -30.27 11.33 -3.24
CA GLU A 8 -28.95 11.46 -3.87
C GLU A 8 -28.16 10.21 -3.46
N THR A 9 -27.85 9.33 -4.42
CA THR A 9 -26.86 8.28 -4.20
C THR A 9 -25.58 8.96 -3.75
N PRO A 10 -25.04 8.66 -2.55
CA PRO A 10 -23.77 9.24 -2.12
C PRO A 10 -22.74 8.92 -3.20
N ASP A 11 -22.01 9.94 -3.63
CA ASP A 11 -20.89 9.84 -4.56
C ASP A 11 -19.83 8.95 -3.90
N MET A 12 -19.97 7.62 -4.06
CA MET A 12 -19.09 6.60 -3.49
C MET A 12 -17.80 6.56 -4.31
N ARG A 13 -17.08 7.67 -4.36
CA ARG A 13 -15.71 7.63 -4.85
C ARG A 13 -14.93 6.73 -3.90
N PRO A 14 -14.16 5.77 -4.42
CA PRO A 14 -13.28 4.97 -3.58
C PRO A 14 -12.39 5.93 -2.79
N GLU A 15 -12.26 5.68 -1.49
CA GLU A 15 -11.36 6.44 -0.65
C GLU A 15 -9.95 6.33 -1.20
N THR A 16 -9.22 7.44 -1.27
CA THR A 16 -7.85 7.48 -1.81
C THR A 16 -6.89 8.05 -0.79
N VAL A 17 -5.64 7.60 -0.82
CA VAL A 17 -4.54 8.17 -0.06
C VAL A 17 -3.50 8.82 -0.98
N ASP A 18 -2.98 9.96 -0.54
CA ASP A 18 -1.84 10.64 -1.16
C ASP A 18 -0.59 10.42 -0.30
N PHE A 19 0.53 10.08 -0.94
CA PHE A 19 1.81 9.92 -0.27
C PHE A 19 2.76 11.07 -0.61
N SER A 20 3.49 11.53 0.40
CA SER A 20 4.63 12.42 0.15
C SER A 20 5.65 11.74 -0.76
N ALA A 21 6.42 12.50 -1.55
CA ALA A 21 7.42 11.90 -2.44
C ALA A 21 8.42 10.96 -1.71
N PRO A 22 8.91 11.26 -0.49
CA PRO A 22 9.70 10.29 0.28
C PRO A 22 8.95 9.00 0.60
N SER A 23 7.69 9.09 1.06
CA SER A 23 6.86 7.92 1.39
C SER A 23 6.58 7.08 0.14
N ALA A 24 6.25 7.74 -0.96
CA ALA A 24 5.97 7.10 -2.23
C ALA A 24 7.19 6.33 -2.76
N ASN A 25 8.39 6.93 -2.67
CA ASN A 25 9.63 6.26 -3.06
C ASN A 25 9.94 5.04 -2.18
N LEU A 26 9.75 5.16 -0.87
CA LEU A 26 9.93 4.03 0.06
C LEU A 26 9.04 2.84 -0.33
N LEU A 27 7.77 3.10 -0.66
CA LEU A 27 6.81 2.08 -1.06
C LEU A 27 7.10 1.53 -2.48
N ALA A 28 7.41 2.41 -3.42
CA ALA A 28 7.67 2.04 -4.82
C ALA A 28 8.86 1.06 -4.95
N ASP A 29 9.89 1.20 -4.12
CA ASP A 29 11.06 0.32 -4.16
C ASP A 29 10.68 -1.15 -3.94
N ARG A 30 9.82 -1.44 -2.96
CA ARG A 30 9.37 -2.82 -2.67
C ARG A 30 8.27 -3.27 -3.64
N MET A 31 7.40 -2.37 -4.11
CA MET A 31 6.41 -2.67 -5.15
C MET A 31 7.02 -3.26 -6.41
N ARG A 32 8.19 -2.78 -6.82
CA ARG A 32 8.92 -3.34 -7.97
C ARG A 32 9.28 -4.81 -7.79
N PHE A 33 9.60 -5.24 -6.56
CA PHE A 33 9.85 -6.66 -6.26
C PHE A 33 8.55 -7.47 -6.24
N LEU A 34 7.49 -6.90 -5.66
CA LEU A 34 6.15 -7.51 -5.61
C LEU A 34 5.51 -7.63 -7.00
N ALA A 35 5.98 -6.87 -7.99
CA ALA A 35 5.60 -7.03 -9.39
C ALA A 35 6.12 -8.33 -10.04
N ASN A 36 6.87 -9.16 -9.33
CA ASN A 36 7.20 -10.52 -9.73
C ASN A 36 6.24 -11.52 -9.04
N PRO A 37 5.44 -12.31 -9.77
CA PRO A 37 4.48 -13.25 -9.20
C PRO A 37 5.08 -14.30 -8.26
N GLU A 38 6.29 -14.79 -8.54
CA GLU A 38 6.97 -15.80 -7.71
C GLU A 38 7.36 -15.19 -6.36
N LEU A 39 8.01 -14.02 -6.39
CA LEU A 39 8.40 -13.31 -5.17
C LEU A 39 7.19 -12.84 -4.35
N LEU A 40 6.11 -12.47 -5.02
CA LEU A 40 4.85 -12.09 -4.38
C LEU A 40 4.18 -13.31 -3.73
N ALA A 41 4.16 -14.46 -4.41
CA ALA A 41 3.66 -15.70 -3.82
C ALA A 41 4.45 -16.10 -2.58
N ASP A 42 5.77 -15.97 -2.61
CA ASP A 42 6.64 -16.21 -1.45
C ASP A 42 6.34 -15.22 -0.31
N ALA A 43 6.12 -13.94 -0.62
CA ALA A 43 5.80 -12.91 0.38
C ALA A 43 4.49 -13.19 1.13
N PHE A 44 3.50 -13.78 0.45
CA PHE A 44 2.19 -14.10 1.02
C PHE A 44 2.04 -15.59 1.42
N GLU A 45 3.09 -16.42 1.37
CA GLU A 45 3.01 -17.87 1.57
C GLU A 45 2.23 -18.28 2.83
N PHE A 46 2.49 -17.59 3.94
CA PHE A 46 1.90 -17.92 5.25
C PHE A 46 0.57 -17.21 5.53
N CYS A 47 0.27 -16.12 4.82
CA CYS A 47 -0.85 -15.23 5.09
C CYS A 47 -1.48 -14.72 3.78
N GLN A 48 -2.01 -15.64 2.97
CA GLN A 48 -2.67 -15.27 1.71
C GLN A 48 -3.99 -14.54 1.95
N PRO A 49 -4.18 -13.35 1.36
CA PRO A 49 -5.47 -12.67 1.39
C PRO A 49 -6.55 -13.44 0.61
N ALA A 50 -7.82 -13.18 0.92
CA ALA A 50 -8.92 -13.78 0.18
C ALA A 50 -8.86 -13.39 -1.31
N GLY A 51 -8.99 -14.37 -2.20
CA GLY A 51 -8.91 -14.13 -3.65
C GLY A 51 -7.50 -13.80 -4.15
N PHE A 52 -6.46 -14.16 -3.39
CA PHE A 52 -5.07 -13.98 -3.82
C PHE A 52 -4.80 -14.72 -5.13
N ASN A 53 -4.31 -13.98 -6.13
CA ASN A 53 -3.82 -14.49 -7.40
C ASN A 53 -2.51 -13.79 -7.69
N ALA A 54 -1.41 -14.55 -7.66
CA ALA A 54 -0.08 -13.96 -7.72
C ALA A 54 0.18 -13.16 -9.01
N GLN A 55 -0.38 -13.60 -10.14
CA GLN A 55 -0.23 -12.91 -11.42
C GLN A 55 -0.96 -11.56 -11.42
N GLU A 56 -2.25 -11.55 -11.06
CA GLU A 56 -3.06 -10.32 -11.02
C GLU A 56 -2.55 -9.32 -9.99
N TRP A 57 -2.06 -9.81 -8.85
CA TRP A 57 -1.55 -8.97 -7.78
C TRP A 57 -0.18 -8.39 -8.10
N ALA A 58 0.67 -9.13 -8.81
CA ALA A 58 1.93 -8.61 -9.33
C ALA A 58 1.69 -7.50 -10.38
N GLU A 59 0.70 -7.68 -11.26
CA GLU A 59 0.27 -6.64 -12.20
C GLU A 59 -0.24 -5.40 -11.45
N GLN A 60 -1.03 -5.59 -10.39
CA GLN A 60 -1.47 -4.49 -9.54
C GLN A 60 -0.29 -3.79 -8.84
N ALA A 61 0.70 -4.53 -8.33
CA ALA A 61 1.90 -3.95 -7.73
C ALA A 61 2.67 -3.07 -8.73
N LEU A 62 2.73 -3.46 -10.00
CA LEU A 62 3.33 -2.63 -11.07
C LEU A 62 2.53 -1.34 -11.31
N VAL A 63 1.20 -1.41 -11.31
CA VAL A 63 0.33 -0.22 -11.43
C VAL A 63 0.53 0.73 -10.25
N LEU A 64 0.60 0.19 -9.03
CA LEU A 64 0.87 0.97 -7.82
C LEU A 64 2.25 1.61 -7.86
N GLU A 65 3.28 0.89 -8.30
CA GLU A 65 4.64 1.43 -8.45
C GLU A 65 4.66 2.67 -9.35
N GLY A 66 4.00 2.59 -10.51
CA GLY A 66 3.86 3.72 -11.43
C GLY A 66 3.09 4.88 -10.81
N SER A 67 1.95 4.61 -10.16
CA SER A 67 1.15 5.65 -9.50
C SER A 67 1.90 6.35 -8.36
N LEU A 68 2.67 5.61 -7.56
CA LEU A 68 3.50 6.17 -6.50
C LEU A 68 4.59 7.09 -7.06
N LYS A 69 5.28 6.65 -8.12
CA LYS A 69 6.33 7.47 -8.78
C LYS A 69 5.79 8.73 -9.42
N GLU A 70 4.58 8.68 -9.94
CA GLU A 70 3.89 9.82 -10.55
C GLU A 70 3.20 10.72 -9.50
N GLY A 71 3.16 10.32 -8.23
CA GLY A 71 2.47 11.06 -7.17
C GLY A 71 0.95 11.06 -7.34
N ARG A 72 0.37 10.01 -7.93
CA ARG A 72 -1.07 9.85 -8.09
C ARG A 72 -1.71 9.31 -6.80
N PRO A 73 -2.94 9.74 -6.47
CA PRO A 73 -3.70 9.16 -5.36
C PRO A 73 -3.90 7.65 -5.56
N ILE A 74 -3.79 6.89 -4.47
CA ILE A 74 -3.96 5.44 -4.47
C ILE A 74 -5.32 5.06 -3.89
N PRO A 75 -6.17 4.31 -4.60
CA PRO A 75 -7.42 3.78 -4.04
C PRO A 75 -7.15 2.81 -2.89
N LEU A 76 -7.89 2.95 -1.80
CA LEU A 76 -7.77 2.14 -0.58
C LEU A 76 -8.72 0.94 -0.60
N ASP A 77 -8.64 0.12 -1.65
CA ASP A 77 -9.25 -1.20 -1.67
C ASP A 77 -8.38 -2.25 -0.97
N ASP A 78 -8.98 -3.39 -0.61
CA ASP A 78 -8.31 -4.46 0.15
C ASP A 78 -7.00 -4.94 -0.51
N ARG A 79 -6.96 -4.97 -1.85
CA ARG A 79 -5.79 -5.44 -2.61
C ARG A 79 -4.66 -4.42 -2.53
N ASN A 80 -4.95 -3.14 -2.76
CA ASN A 80 -3.94 -2.09 -2.69
C ASN A 80 -3.42 -1.92 -1.26
N VAL A 81 -4.30 -1.98 -0.27
CA VAL A 81 -3.91 -1.92 1.15
C VAL A 81 -3.00 -3.10 1.49
N ALA A 82 -3.34 -4.32 1.10
CA ALA A 82 -2.50 -5.49 1.35
C ALA A 82 -1.11 -5.36 0.71
N LEU A 83 -1.04 -4.88 -0.53
CA LEU A 83 0.24 -4.62 -1.21
C LEU A 83 1.04 -3.53 -0.51
N LEU A 84 0.44 -2.39 -0.18
CA LEU A 84 1.11 -1.28 0.51
C LEU A 84 1.64 -1.68 1.89
N VAL A 85 0.88 -2.50 2.62
CA VAL A 85 1.29 -3.05 3.90
C VAL A 85 2.46 -4.00 3.72
N GLU A 86 2.38 -4.98 2.80
CA GLU A 86 3.51 -5.87 2.49
C GLU A 86 4.75 -5.07 2.02
N SER A 87 4.52 -3.97 1.33
CA SER A 87 5.59 -3.06 0.91
C SER A 87 6.27 -2.33 2.07
N LEU A 88 5.67 -2.24 3.25
CA LEU A 88 6.29 -1.72 4.47
C LEU A 88 6.91 -2.83 5.32
N GLU A 89 6.20 -3.95 5.46
CA GLU A 89 6.58 -5.06 6.33
C GLU A 89 7.64 -5.98 5.70
N GLY A 90 7.87 -5.88 4.38
CA GLY A 90 8.94 -6.59 3.67
C GLY A 90 10.13 -5.70 3.25
N ASN A 91 10.19 -4.46 3.72
CA ASN A 91 11.10 -3.45 3.18
C ASN A 91 12.46 -3.36 3.87
N ARG A 92 13.40 -4.18 3.41
CA ARG A 92 14.78 -4.21 3.93
C ARG A 92 15.59 -2.93 3.67
N VAL A 93 15.10 -1.98 2.86
CA VAL A 93 15.83 -0.73 2.58
C VAL A 93 16.01 0.10 3.86
N ILE A 94 15.06 0.03 4.80
CA ILE A 94 15.11 0.78 6.06
C ILE A 94 16.30 0.32 6.91
N GLY A 95 16.48 -0.99 7.08
CA GLY A 95 17.63 -1.58 7.78
C GLY A 95 18.97 -1.21 7.19
N GLN A 96 19.04 -1.10 5.86
CA GLN A 96 20.27 -0.83 5.10
C GLN A 96 20.61 0.66 4.97
N ALA A 97 19.74 1.57 5.43
CA ALA A 97 19.85 3.00 5.15
C ALA A 97 20.94 3.77 5.93
N GLY A 98 21.75 3.08 6.74
CA GLY A 98 22.87 3.67 7.49
C GLY A 98 22.46 4.92 8.27
N LYS A 99 23.08 6.07 7.96
CA LYS A 99 22.81 7.36 8.66
C LYS A 99 21.38 7.90 8.46
N ARG A 100 20.66 7.47 7.42
CA ARG A 100 19.28 7.91 7.11
C ARG A 100 18.21 7.03 7.76
N ARG A 101 18.63 5.95 8.44
CA ARG A 101 17.72 4.97 9.05
C ARG A 101 16.69 5.60 10.01
N PRO A 102 17.03 6.50 10.94
CA PRO A 102 16.04 7.10 11.83
C PRO A 102 14.93 7.85 11.09
N GLN A 103 15.26 8.57 10.03
CA GLN A 103 14.28 9.32 9.23
C GLN A 103 13.36 8.38 8.43
N LEU A 104 13.91 7.28 7.90
CA LEU A 104 13.10 6.29 7.18
C LEU A 104 12.20 5.47 8.12
N ILE A 105 12.65 5.18 9.34
CA ILE A 105 11.81 4.55 10.37
C ILE A 105 10.60 5.45 10.68
N GLU A 106 10.84 6.75 10.91
CA GLU A 106 9.77 7.69 11.20
C GLU A 106 8.79 7.81 10.02
N LEU A 107 9.31 7.88 8.80
CA LEU A 107 8.51 7.89 7.59
C LEU A 107 7.65 6.62 7.45
N ALA A 108 8.25 5.45 7.66
CA ALA A 108 7.54 4.17 7.59
C ALA A 108 6.44 4.06 8.65
N ARG A 109 6.68 4.58 9.86
CA ARG A 109 5.66 4.65 10.92
C ARG A 109 4.49 5.55 10.55
N GLN A 110 4.75 6.69 9.90
CA GLN A 110 3.69 7.58 9.44
C GLN A 110 2.82 6.91 8.38
N VAL A 111 3.43 6.21 7.41
CA VAL A 111 2.70 5.45 6.40
C VAL A 111 1.92 4.29 7.07
N ALA A 112 2.54 3.55 7.99
CA ALA A 112 1.86 2.49 8.73
C ALA A 112 0.60 3.01 9.44
N PHE A 113 0.71 4.11 10.18
CA PHE A 113 -0.42 4.75 10.86
C PHE A 113 -1.55 5.16 9.91
N GLN A 114 -1.21 5.60 8.69
CA GLN A 114 -2.22 5.91 7.66
C GLN A 114 -2.92 4.65 7.13
N LEU A 115 -2.23 3.52 7.05
CA LEU A 115 -2.77 2.28 6.49
C LEU A 115 -3.54 1.42 7.52
N GLU A 116 -3.21 1.52 8.81
CA GLU A 116 -3.82 0.73 9.89
C GLU A 116 -5.36 0.73 9.91
N PRO A 117 -6.06 1.88 9.72
CA PRO A 117 -7.53 1.90 9.69
C PRO A 117 -8.13 1.06 8.56
N HIS A 118 -7.42 0.95 7.43
CA HIS A 118 -7.87 0.24 6.24
C HIS A 118 -7.40 -1.23 6.24
N ALA A 119 -6.24 -1.51 6.85
CA ALA A 119 -5.72 -2.86 7.00
C ALA A 119 -6.45 -3.68 8.07
N GLY A 120 -7.17 -3.02 8.99
CA GLY A 120 -7.88 -3.67 10.10
C GLY A 120 -6.95 -4.31 11.14
N ARG A 121 -5.64 -4.02 11.08
CA ARG A 121 -4.61 -4.52 11.99
C ARG A 121 -3.48 -3.51 12.13
N ARG A 122 -2.64 -3.73 13.16
CA ARG A 122 -1.37 -3.02 13.30
C ARG A 122 -0.45 -3.35 12.12
N VAL A 123 0.21 -2.34 11.57
CA VAL A 123 1.22 -2.47 10.51
C VAL A 123 2.61 -2.30 11.14
N VAL A 124 3.51 -3.24 10.91
CA VAL A 124 4.83 -3.30 11.55
C VAL A 124 5.93 -3.20 10.49
N PRO A 125 6.45 -1.99 10.20
CA PRO A 125 7.50 -1.84 9.20
C PRO A 125 8.74 -2.68 9.51
N GLU A 126 9.35 -3.25 8.48
CA GLU A 126 10.64 -3.96 8.58
C GLU A 126 11.74 -2.93 8.81
N VAL A 127 12.16 -2.76 10.07
CA VAL A 127 13.15 -1.74 10.45
C VAL A 127 14.52 -2.32 10.79
N ASP A 128 14.65 -3.64 10.81
CA ASP A 128 15.83 -4.38 11.27
C ASP A 128 17.05 -4.24 10.34
#